data_AF-A0A7C5JMD3-F1
#
_entry.id   AF-A0A7C5JMD3-F1
#
_cell.length_a   1.000
_cell.length_b   1.000
_cell.length_c   1.000
_cell.angle_alpha   90.00
_cell.angle_beta   90.00
_cell.angle_gamma   90.00
#
_symmetry.space_group_name_H-M   'P 1'
#
loop_
_entity.id
_entity.type
_entity.pdbx_description
1 polymer ?
#
loop_
_entity_poly.entity_id
_entity_poly.type
_entity_poly.pdbx_seq_one_letter_code
_entity_poly.pdbx_strand_id
1 'polypeptide(L)'
;TKEQVDSSIFRIDSVTVYDPETYEETIEVTKSEVNPDDIMRYRIKEIWYFDKESSVFKVRILGISPLKEEYDESTGEFKYEMPLFWVYYPELREFLADESVPSDYNDMFPMTWYDLFENRMFSSYIIKINNTLDNRLWDKFEKSPTRDMDILLESQRLKEELFNFEHDLWSY
;
A
#
# COMPACT_ATOMS: atom_id res chain seq x y z
N THR A 1 5.51 5.69 15.39
CA THR A 1 6.11 5.17 16.67
C THR A 1 5.49 3.83 17.00
N LYS A 2 6.09 3.01 17.88
CA LYS A 2 5.60 1.66 18.22
C LYS A 2 4.11 1.65 18.59
N GLU A 3 3.65 2.66 19.34
CA GLU A 3 2.24 2.82 19.71
C GLU A 3 1.28 3.03 18.52
N GLN A 4 1.71 3.71 17.46
CA GLN A 4 0.88 3.89 16.26
C GLN A 4 0.75 2.58 15.49
N VAL A 5 1.83 1.79 15.43
CA VAL A 5 1.81 0.46 14.81
C VAL A 5 0.88 -0.45 15.59
N ASP A 6 1.01 -0.47 16.92
CA ASP A 6 0.13 -1.26 17.79
C ASP A 6 -1.34 -0.83 17.65
N SER A 7 -1.64 0.47 17.59
CA SER A 7 -3.01 0.97 17.38
C SER A 7 -3.59 0.60 16.00
N SER A 8 -2.76 0.46 14.97
CA SER A 8 -3.21 0.09 13.63
C SER A 8 -3.36 -1.42 13.46
N ILE A 9 -2.57 -2.22 14.18
CA ILE A 9 -2.60 -3.69 14.11
C ILE A 9 -3.68 -4.28 15.03
N PHE A 10 -3.97 -3.64 16.16
CA PHE A 10 -4.95 -4.14 17.13
C PHE A 10 -6.22 -3.29 17.14
N ARG A 11 -7.36 -3.92 16.81
CA ARG A 11 -8.68 -3.32 17.13
C ARG A 11 -8.98 -3.65 18.59
N ILE A 12 -8.98 -2.63 19.45
CA ILE A 12 -9.34 -2.78 20.85
C ILE A 12 -10.85 -2.62 20.94
N ASP A 13 -11.55 -3.72 21.23
CA ASP A 13 -13.00 -3.75 21.42
C ASP A 13 -13.32 -4.13 22.87
N SER A 14 -14.35 -3.53 23.46
CA SER A 14 -14.76 -3.84 24.83
C SER A 14 -16.04 -4.65 24.80
N VAL A 15 -15.98 -5.90 25.24
CA VAL A 15 -17.15 -6.77 25.36
C VAL A 15 -17.55 -6.84 26.82
N THR A 16 -18.83 -6.63 27.10
CA THR A 16 -19.39 -6.84 28.43
C THR A 16 -19.66 -8.33 28.62
N VAL A 17 -18.87 -8.96 29.50
CA VAL A 17 -19.03 -10.37 29.84
C VAL A 17 -19.77 -10.47 31.16
N TYR A 18 -20.84 -11.27 31.15
CA TYR A 18 -21.71 -11.46 32.30
C TYR A 18 -21.29 -12.71 33.06
N ASP A 19 -20.94 -12.57 34.34
CA ASP A 19 -20.60 -13.70 35.20
C ASP A 19 -21.89 -14.37 35.73
N PRO A 20 -22.15 -15.65 35.38
CA PRO A 20 -23.39 -16.33 35.74
C PRO A 20 -23.55 -16.63 37.24
N GLU A 21 -22.50 -16.54 38.06
CA GLU A 21 -22.62 -16.80 39.51
C GLU A 21 -22.72 -15.51 40.34
N THR A 22 -22.01 -14.45 39.97
CA THR A 22 -21.94 -13.19 40.74
C THR A 22 -22.85 -12.09 40.22
N TYR A 23 -23.45 -12.27 39.02
CA TYR A 23 -24.32 -11.27 38.38
C TYR A 23 -23.63 -9.91 38.18
N GLU A 24 -22.30 -9.86 38.22
CA GLU A 24 -21.51 -8.64 38.00
C GLU A 24 -21.11 -8.51 36.53
N GLU A 25 -21.23 -7.30 36.00
CA GLU A 25 -20.77 -6.97 34.64
C GLU A 25 -19.28 -6.67 34.67
N THR A 26 -18.48 -7.51 34.02
CA THR A 26 -17.06 -7.26 33.81
C THR A 26 -16.81 -6.82 32.37
N ILE A 27 -16.02 -5.77 32.19
CA ILE A 27 -15.63 -5.28 30.87
C ILE A 27 -14.33 -6.00 30.50
N GLU A 28 -14.44 -6.96 29.59
CA GLU A 28 -13.26 -7.62 29.03
C GLU A 28 -12.84 -6.88 27.76
N VAL A 29 -11.57 -6.47 27.73
CA VAL A 29 -10.98 -5.76 26.58
C VAL A 29 -10.37 -6.80 25.66
N THR A 30 -11.06 -7.13 24.57
CA THR A 30 -10.57 -8.07 23.56
C THR A 30 -9.74 -7.30 22.53
N LYS A 31 -8.55 -7.83 22.23
CA LYS A 31 -7.72 -7.33 21.14
C LYS A 31 -7.93 -8.23 19.94
N SER A 32 -8.59 -7.73 18.90
CA SER A 32 -8.65 -8.41 17.62
C SER A 32 -7.42 -8.04 16.81
N GLU A 33 -6.58 -9.03 16.51
CA GLU A 33 -5.39 -8.87 15.68
C GLU A 33 -5.80 -8.79 14.21
N VAL A 34 -5.17 -7.89 13.44
CA VAL A 34 -5.27 -7.92 11.98
C VAL A 34 -4.56 -9.18 11.48
N ASN A 35 -5.30 -10.08 10.83
CA ASN A 35 -4.71 -11.24 10.19
C ASN A 35 -3.88 -10.76 8.98
N PRO A 36 -2.58 -11.12 8.87
CA PRO A 36 -1.77 -10.79 7.70
C PRO A 36 -2.37 -11.27 6.38
N ASP A 37 -3.15 -12.35 6.40
CA ASP A 37 -3.80 -12.91 5.20
C ASP A 37 -4.89 -11.97 4.61
N ASP A 38 -5.42 -11.04 5.41
CA ASP A 38 -6.43 -10.08 4.95
C ASP A 38 -5.81 -8.91 4.18
N ILE A 39 -4.47 -8.80 4.15
CA ILE A 39 -3.75 -7.72 3.49
C ILE A 39 -3.58 -8.06 2.01
N MET A 40 -4.52 -7.59 1.19
CA MET A 40 -4.53 -7.87 -0.25
C MET A 40 -3.70 -6.89 -1.09
N ARG A 41 -3.46 -5.67 -0.58
CA ARG A 41 -2.88 -4.57 -1.36
C ARG A 41 -1.85 -3.79 -0.55
N TYR A 42 -0.91 -3.18 -1.25
CA TYR A 42 0.13 -2.33 -0.67
C TYR A 42 0.14 -0.97 -1.34
N ARG A 43 0.37 0.09 -0.55
CA ARG A 43 0.76 1.41 -1.05
C ARG A 43 2.27 1.54 -1.02
N ILE A 44 2.82 2.02 -2.13
CA ILE A 44 4.24 2.23 -2.30
C ILE A 44 4.47 3.73 -2.53
N LYS A 45 5.44 4.29 -1.81
CA LYS A 45 5.90 5.66 -2.02
C LYS A 45 7.22 5.63 -2.77
N GLU A 46 7.25 6.24 -3.94
CA GLU A 46 8.39 6.21 -4.86
C GLU A 46 8.91 7.62 -5.10
N ILE A 47 10.23 7.74 -5.25
CA ILE A 47 10.87 8.90 -5.86
C ILE A 47 11.38 8.49 -7.23
N TRP A 48 10.97 9.27 -8.21
CA TRP A 48 11.47 9.21 -9.57
C TRP A 48 12.44 10.38 -9.75
N TYR A 49 13.69 10.08 -10.09
CA TYR A 49 14.74 11.09 -10.21
C TYR A 49 15.63 10.81 -11.41
N PHE A 50 16.11 11.89 -12.02
CA PHE A 50 17.07 11.81 -13.11
C PHE A 50 18.49 11.80 -12.56
N ASP A 51 19.22 10.74 -12.81
CA ASP A 51 20.65 10.66 -12.49
C ASP A 51 21.44 11.29 -13.64
N LYS A 52 22.06 12.44 -13.36
CA LYS A 52 22.82 13.22 -14.34
C LYS A 52 24.09 12.51 -14.81
N GLU A 53 24.66 11.62 -14.00
CA GLU A 53 25.91 10.94 -14.35
C GLU A 53 25.65 9.81 -15.33
N SER A 54 24.61 9.02 -15.09
CA SER A 54 24.23 7.93 -15.98
C SER A 54 23.28 8.35 -17.10
N SER A 55 22.74 9.59 -17.09
CA SER A 55 21.68 10.05 -17.99
C SER A 55 20.47 9.11 -18.03
N VAL A 56 20.14 8.50 -16.89
CA VAL A 56 19.06 7.51 -16.78
C VAL A 56 18.09 7.95 -15.70
N PHE A 57 16.80 7.80 -15.98
CA PHE A 57 15.76 8.00 -14.98
C PHE A 57 15.69 6.78 -14.07
N LYS A 58 15.83 6.99 -12.77
CA LYS A 58 15.85 5.93 -11.76
C LYS A 58 14.67 6.08 -10.83
N VAL A 59 14.13 4.94 -10.43
CA VAL A 59 13.08 4.85 -9.41
C VAL A 59 13.71 4.38 -8.12
N ARG A 60 13.28 4.97 -6.99
CA ARG A 60 13.65 4.51 -5.66
C ARG A 60 12.40 4.42 -4.79
N ILE A 61 12.16 3.25 -4.24
CA ILE A 61 11.10 3.05 -3.25
C ILE A 61 11.59 3.61 -1.91
N LEU A 62 10.79 4.50 -1.31
CA LEU A 62 11.06 5.07 0.01
C LEU A 62 10.36 4.30 1.11
N GLY A 63 9.13 3.86 0.86
CA GLY A 63 8.36 3.17 1.88
C GLY A 63 7.21 2.40 1.29
N ILE A 64 6.79 1.40 2.05
CA ILE A 64 5.68 0.51 1.75
C ILE A 64 4.71 0.53 2.92
N SER A 65 3.42 0.41 2.62
CA SER A 65 2.36 0.40 3.61
C SER A 65 1.31 -0.65 3.24
N PRO A 66 1.02 -1.63 4.10
CA PRO A 66 -0.07 -2.55 3.88
C PRO A 66 -1.42 -1.81 3.98
N LEU A 67 -2.36 -2.22 3.13
CA LEU A 67 -3.73 -1.73 3.14
C LEU A 67 -4.67 -2.73 3.78
N LYS A 68 -5.51 -2.22 4.68
CA LYS A 68 -6.64 -2.94 5.21
C LYS A 68 -7.91 -2.48 4.51
N GLU A 69 -8.71 -3.44 4.05
CA GLU A 69 -10.04 -3.19 3.53
C GLU A 69 -11.03 -3.13 4.69
N GLU A 70 -11.82 -2.07 4.74
CA GLU A 70 -12.90 -1.93 5.71
C GLU A 70 -14.22 -2.25 5.01
N TYR A 71 -14.95 -3.20 5.60
CA TYR A 71 -16.27 -3.61 5.16
C TYR A 71 -17.33 -3.04 6.10
N ASP A 72 -18.51 -2.72 5.57
CA ASP A 72 -19.64 -2.33 6.41
C ASP A 72 -20.16 -3.56 7.19
N GLU A 73 -20.20 -3.46 8.52
CA GLU A 73 -20.63 -4.56 9.40
C GLU A 73 -22.10 -4.98 9.16
N SER A 74 -22.93 -4.09 8.59
CA SER A 74 -24.35 -4.36 8.36
C SER A 74 -24.65 -4.97 6.98
N THR A 75 -23.94 -4.53 5.94
CA THR A 75 -24.22 -4.93 4.55
C THR A 75 -23.14 -5.84 3.95
N GLY A 76 -21.96 -5.91 4.56
CA GLY A 76 -20.80 -6.60 4.03
C GLY A 76 -20.23 -5.94 2.77
N GLU A 77 -20.66 -4.72 2.44
CA GLU A 77 -20.15 -3.99 1.27
C GLU A 77 -18.78 -3.37 1.57
N PHE A 78 -17.92 -3.39 0.56
CA PHE A 78 -16.61 -2.73 0.62
C PHE A 78 -16.79 -1.21 0.76
N LYS A 79 -16.14 -0.63 1.78
CA LYS A 79 -16.27 0.80 2.09
C LYS A 79 -15.08 1.60 1.61
N TYR A 80 -13.88 1.27 2.10
CA TYR A 80 -12.64 1.93 1.72
C TYR A 80 -11.40 1.11 2.14
N GLU A 81 -10.26 1.45 1.54
CA GLU A 81 -8.94 0.95 1.90
C GLU A 81 -8.16 1.97 2.74
N MET A 82 -7.70 1.56 3.92
CA MET A 82 -6.90 2.39 4.82
C MET A 82 -5.46 1.86 4.92
N PRO A 83 -4.43 2.73 4.81
CA PRO A 83 -3.06 2.34 5.10
C PRO A 83 -2.88 2.17 6.60
N LEU A 84 -2.29 1.05 7.01
CA LEU A 84 -2.05 0.75 8.42
C LEU A 84 -0.88 1.57 8.95
N PHE A 85 0.33 1.26 8.49
CA PHE A 85 1.56 1.96 8.87
C PHE A 85 2.53 2.02 7.70
N TRP A 86 3.44 3.00 7.73
CA TRP A 86 4.51 3.12 6.74
C TRP A 86 5.78 2.50 7.28
N VAL A 87 6.38 1.62 6.47
CA VAL A 87 7.71 1.06 6.74
C VAL A 87 8.72 1.69 5.79
N TYR A 88 9.89 2.01 6.32
CA TYR A 88 11.00 2.53 5.52
C TYR A 88 11.62 1.39 4.69
N TYR A 89 11.52 1.51 3.36
CA TYR A 89 11.88 0.41 2.45
C TYR A 89 13.36 -0.01 2.53
N PRO A 90 14.34 0.89 2.71
CA PRO A 90 15.73 0.48 2.85
C PRO A 90 16.02 -0.46 4.03
N GLU A 91 15.26 -0.35 5.12
CA GLU A 91 15.38 -1.27 6.27
C GLU A 91 14.74 -2.64 5.97
N LEU A 92 13.73 -2.69 5.09
CA LEU A 92 13.09 -3.94 4.69
C LEU A 92 13.89 -4.75 3.68
N ARG A 93 14.89 -4.14 3.03
CA ARG A 93 15.64 -4.77 1.94
C ARG A 93 16.24 -6.11 2.34
N GLU A 94 16.85 -6.21 3.51
CA GLU A 94 17.49 -7.43 3.99
C GLU A 94 16.44 -8.53 4.19
N PHE A 95 15.33 -8.22 4.86
CA PHE A 95 14.22 -9.16 5.07
C PHE A 95 13.57 -9.63 3.76
N LEU A 96 13.41 -8.72 2.79
CA LEU A 96 12.83 -9.04 1.49
C LEU A 96 13.80 -9.83 0.59
N ALA A 97 15.11 -9.73 0.83
CA ALA A 97 16.12 -10.49 0.09
C ALA A 97 16.25 -11.92 0.61
N ASP A 98 15.99 -12.14 1.90
CA ASP A 98 16.02 -13.47 2.52
C ASP A 98 14.80 -14.32 2.10
N GLU A 99 13.67 -13.70 1.80
CA GLU A 99 12.43 -14.38 1.44
C GLU A 99 12.26 -14.54 -0.09
N SER A 100 11.98 -15.77 -0.53
CA SER A 100 11.70 -16.09 -1.93
C SER A 100 10.22 -15.90 -2.25
N VAL A 101 9.94 -15.38 -3.45
CA VAL A 101 8.58 -15.33 -3.99
C VAL A 101 8.16 -16.74 -4.37
N PRO A 102 7.01 -17.24 -3.90
CA PRO A 102 6.48 -18.53 -4.34
C PRO A 102 6.08 -18.43 -5.82
N SER A 103 6.64 -19.29 -6.67
CA SER A 103 6.31 -19.38 -8.08
C SER A 103 5.87 -20.81 -8.42
N ASP A 104 4.67 -20.97 -8.97
CA ASP A 104 4.18 -22.27 -9.44
C ASP A 104 4.84 -22.70 -10.78
N TYR A 105 5.45 -21.74 -11.50
CA TYR A 105 5.88 -21.93 -12.88
C TYR A 105 7.39 -22.02 -13.06
N ASN A 106 8.21 -21.63 -12.07
CA ASN A 106 9.65 -21.51 -12.25
C ASN A 106 10.46 -21.92 -11.01
N ASP A 107 10.83 -23.20 -10.93
CA ASP A 107 11.71 -23.76 -9.89
C ASP A 107 13.21 -23.49 -10.14
N MET A 108 13.58 -23.01 -11.33
CA MET A 108 14.99 -22.98 -11.76
C MET A 108 15.75 -21.73 -11.28
N PHE A 109 15.04 -20.64 -10.97
CA PHE A 109 15.60 -19.42 -10.41
C PHE A 109 14.64 -18.81 -9.39
N PRO A 110 14.85 -19.05 -8.08
CA PRO A 110 14.05 -18.39 -7.06
C PRO A 110 14.31 -16.89 -7.13
N MET A 111 13.23 -16.14 -7.29
CA MET A 111 13.24 -14.68 -7.28
C MET A 111 12.92 -14.22 -5.86
N THR A 112 13.73 -13.32 -5.32
CA THR A 112 13.46 -12.76 -3.98
C THR A 112 12.39 -11.68 -4.05
N TRP A 113 11.71 -11.41 -2.94
CA TRP A 113 10.78 -10.29 -2.88
C TRP A 113 11.48 -8.96 -3.16
N TYR A 114 12.74 -8.84 -2.74
CA TYR A 114 13.59 -7.70 -3.05
C TYR A 114 13.74 -7.48 -4.56
N ASP A 115 14.08 -8.53 -5.30
CA ASP A 115 14.24 -8.46 -6.76
C ASP A 115 12.94 -8.09 -7.47
N LEU A 116 11.80 -8.59 -6.97
CA LEU A 116 10.48 -8.28 -7.52
C LEU A 116 10.17 -6.78 -7.42
N PHE A 117 10.45 -6.17 -6.27
CA PHE A 117 10.20 -4.74 -6.04
C PHE A 117 11.18 -3.84 -6.81
N GLU A 118 12.47 -4.18 -6.82
CA GLU A 118 13.48 -3.37 -7.52
C GLU A 118 13.30 -3.42 -9.05
N ASN A 119 12.97 -4.57 -9.62
CA ASN A 119 12.66 -4.71 -11.04
C ASN A 119 11.21 -4.29 -11.39
N ARG A 120 10.42 -3.82 -10.41
CA ARG A 120 9.04 -3.36 -10.58
C ARG A 120 8.11 -4.40 -11.23
N MET A 121 8.29 -5.68 -10.90
CA MET A 121 7.47 -6.77 -11.42
C MET A 121 6.14 -6.87 -10.66
N PHE A 122 5.36 -5.79 -10.67
CA PHE A 122 4.05 -5.71 -10.04
C PHE A 122 3.10 -4.78 -10.81
N SER A 123 1.80 -5.06 -10.73
CA SER A 123 0.78 -4.15 -11.24
C SER A 123 0.51 -3.03 -10.24
N SER A 124 0.34 -1.81 -10.74
CA SER A 124 0.12 -0.62 -9.88
C SER A 124 -0.77 0.40 -10.58
N TYR A 125 -1.24 1.38 -9.81
CA TYR A 125 -1.87 2.60 -10.32
C TYR A 125 -1.46 3.78 -9.43
N ILE A 126 -1.43 4.98 -10.01
CA ILE A 126 -0.97 6.19 -9.33
C ILE A 126 -2.15 6.82 -8.60
N ILE A 127 -2.04 6.93 -7.27
CA ILE A 127 -3.07 7.58 -6.44
C ILE A 127 -2.78 9.06 -6.16
N LYS A 128 -1.51 9.44 -6.24
CA LYS A 128 -1.02 10.77 -5.91
C LYS A 128 0.33 11.00 -6.58
N ILE A 129 0.51 12.20 -7.10
CA ILE A 129 1.79 12.73 -7.57
C ILE A 129 2.18 13.95 -6.72
N ASN A 130 3.47 14.31 -6.76
CA ASN A 130 3.91 15.55 -6.14
C ASN A 130 3.22 16.74 -6.82
N ASN A 131 2.54 17.58 -6.04
CA ASN A 131 1.84 18.75 -6.54
C ASN A 131 1.79 19.83 -5.46
N THR A 132 1.62 21.09 -5.88
CA THR A 132 1.69 22.26 -4.99
C THR A 132 0.63 22.25 -3.88
N LEU A 133 -0.55 21.68 -4.15
CA LEU A 133 -1.68 21.67 -3.22
C LEU A 133 -1.77 20.38 -2.40
N ASP A 134 -0.82 19.45 -2.58
CA ASP A 134 -0.78 18.11 -1.98
C ASP A 134 -2.05 17.25 -2.21
N ASN A 135 -2.85 17.58 -3.23
CA ASN A 135 -4.11 16.91 -3.54
C ASN A 135 -3.86 15.49 -4.10
N ARG A 136 -4.73 14.54 -3.75
CA ARG A 136 -4.75 13.20 -4.37
C ARG A 136 -5.50 13.26 -5.70
N LEU A 137 -5.35 12.22 -6.53
CA LEU A 137 -6.18 12.07 -7.73
C LEU A 137 -7.66 11.99 -7.38
N TRP A 138 -7.98 11.38 -6.23
CA TRP A 138 -9.34 11.28 -5.71
C TRP A 138 -10.00 12.65 -5.52
N ASP A 139 -9.27 13.61 -4.96
CA ASP A 139 -9.77 14.96 -4.67
C ASP A 139 -10.06 15.75 -5.97
N LYS A 140 -9.32 15.42 -7.06
CA LYS A 140 -9.52 16.03 -8.38
C LYS A 140 -10.85 15.62 -9.02
N PHE A 141 -11.31 14.40 -8.77
CA PHE A 141 -12.49 13.82 -9.40
C PHE A 141 -13.67 13.60 -8.44
N GLU A 142 -13.64 14.21 -7.25
CA GLU A 142 -14.66 14.04 -6.21
C GLU A 142 -16.09 14.28 -6.73
N LYS A 143 -16.27 15.25 -7.64
CA LYS A 143 -17.57 15.63 -8.19
C LYS A 143 -17.97 14.86 -9.45
N SER A 144 -17.14 13.93 -9.92
CA SER A 144 -17.43 13.18 -11.15
C SER A 144 -18.38 12.02 -10.86
N PRO A 145 -19.43 11.80 -11.69
CA PRO A 145 -20.31 10.63 -11.57
C PRO A 145 -19.60 9.31 -11.92
N THR A 146 -18.50 9.37 -12.67
CA THR A 146 -17.67 8.22 -13.10
C THR A 146 -16.29 8.23 -12.44
N ARG A 147 -16.23 8.68 -11.17
CA ARG A 147 -15.00 8.93 -10.43
C ARG A 147 -13.96 7.82 -10.53
N ASP A 148 -14.35 6.57 -10.29
CA ASP A 148 -13.39 5.46 -10.22
C ASP A 148 -12.73 5.19 -11.58
N MET A 149 -13.49 5.31 -12.66
CA MET A 149 -12.97 5.20 -14.03
C MET A 149 -12.04 6.36 -14.39
N ASP A 150 -12.43 7.59 -14.02
CA ASP A 150 -11.64 8.79 -14.32
C ASP A 150 -10.28 8.78 -13.61
N ILE A 151 -10.23 8.28 -12.37
CA ILE A 151 -8.99 8.12 -11.60
C ILE A 151 -8.06 7.11 -12.27
N LEU A 152 -8.59 5.98 -12.74
CA LEU A 152 -7.79 4.96 -13.43
C LEU A 152 -7.23 5.50 -14.75
N LEU A 153 -8.05 6.22 -15.52
CA LEU A 153 -7.63 6.83 -16.78
C LEU A 153 -6.56 7.91 -16.56
N GLU A 154 -6.74 8.77 -15.56
CA GLU A 154 -5.73 9.79 -15.24
C GLU A 154 -4.44 9.15 -14.71
N SER A 155 -4.54 8.08 -13.91
CA SER A 155 -3.37 7.29 -13.50
C SER A 155 -2.61 6.73 -14.72
N GLN A 156 -3.31 6.19 -15.72
CA GLN A 156 -2.70 5.71 -16.96
C GLN A 156 -2.02 6.86 -17.73
N ARG A 157 -2.70 8.00 -17.87
CA ARG A 157 -2.14 9.20 -18.51
C ARG A 157 -0.85 9.67 -17.84
N LEU A 158 -0.82 9.69 -16.50
CA LEU A 158 0.37 10.06 -15.73
C LEU A 158 1.53 9.05 -15.90
N LYS A 159 1.22 7.75 -16.02
CA LYS A 159 2.24 6.74 -16.32
C LYS A 159 2.83 6.93 -17.71
N GLU A 160 2.00 7.21 -18.70
CA GLU A 160 2.45 7.51 -20.07
C GLU A 160 3.29 8.78 -20.10
N GLU A 161 2.90 9.82 -19.36
CA GLU A 161 3.68 11.07 -19.25
C GLU A 161 5.07 10.82 -18.66
N LEU A 162 5.18 10.01 -17.60
CA LEU A 162 6.47 9.60 -17.03
C LEU A 162 7.32 8.81 -18.01
N PHE A 163 6.71 7.90 -18.77
CA PHE A 163 7.41 7.09 -19.78
C PHE A 163 7.90 7.93 -20.96
N ASN A 164 7.08 8.86 -21.45
CA ASN A 164 7.45 9.78 -22.53
C ASN A 164 8.57 10.72 -22.08
N PHE A 165 8.49 11.24 -20.84
CA PHE A 165 9.57 12.06 -20.27
C PHE A 165 10.89 11.31 -20.21
N GLU A 166 10.87 10.02 -19.84
CA GLU A 166 12.04 9.17 -19.91
C GLU A 166 12.55 9.07 -21.36
N HIS A 167 11.69 8.74 -22.32
CA HIS A 167 12.07 8.57 -23.74
C HIS A 167 12.67 9.85 -24.36
N ASP A 168 12.09 11.02 -24.07
CA ASP A 168 12.53 12.30 -24.61
C ASP A 168 13.97 12.64 -24.16
N LEU A 169 14.36 12.23 -22.94
CA LEU A 169 15.72 12.40 -22.42
C LEU A 169 16.77 11.56 -23.17
N TRP A 170 16.36 10.48 -23.85
CA TRP A 170 17.25 9.64 -24.67
C TRP A 170 17.46 10.16 -26.09
N SER A 171 16.62 11.10 -26.56
CA SER A 171 16.60 11.54 -27.96
C SER A 171 17.66 12.59 -28.35
N TYR A 172 18.75 12.73 -27.57
CA TYR A 172 19.83 13.69 -27.80
C TYR A 172 21.24 13.09 -27.71
#